data_AF-T1B665-F1
#
_entry.id   AF-T1B665-F1
#
_cell.length_a   1.000
_cell.length_b   1.000
_cell.length_c   1.000
_cell.angle_alpha   90.00
_cell.angle_beta   90.00
_cell.angle_gamma   90.00
#
_symmetry.space_group_name_H-M   'P 1'
#
loop_
_entity.id
_entity.type
_entity.pdbx_description
1 polymer ?
#
loop_
_entity_poly.entity_id
_entity_poly.type
_entity_poly.pdbx_seq_one_letter_code
_entity_poly.pdbx_strand_id
1 'polypeptide(L)'
;QAESITRKLGSDSPARWKEFASVIGYSINITSEIKIELNPDRPDLFSFASLDKASRVYCGILPANNLSFVKTNHVVIFRKSAMNLRPYFAVFEATGPKIDE
;
A
#
# COMPACT_ATOMS: atom_id res chain seq x y z
N GLN A 1 -9.50 -2.90 13.30
CA GLN A 1 -8.87 -2.91 11.96
C GLN A 1 -8.72 -4.32 11.37
N ALA A 2 -8.35 -5.36 12.13
CA ALA A 2 -8.25 -6.75 11.62
C ALA A 2 -9.60 -7.38 11.16
N GLU A 3 -10.72 -7.08 11.82
CA GLU A 3 -12.05 -7.63 11.46
C GLU A 3 -12.58 -7.18 10.09
N SER A 4 -12.10 -6.03 9.57
CA SER A 4 -12.52 -5.50 8.27
C SER A 4 -11.93 -6.29 7.10
N ILE A 5 -10.73 -6.84 7.31
CA ILE A 5 -9.96 -7.52 6.28
C ILE A 5 -10.53 -8.90 6.04
N THR A 6 -10.86 -9.70 7.06
CA THR A 6 -11.51 -11.01 6.84
C THR A 6 -12.88 -10.87 6.18
N ARG A 7 -13.60 -9.78 6.47
CA ARG A 7 -14.93 -9.50 5.89
C ARG A 7 -14.83 -9.00 4.44
N LYS A 8 -13.81 -8.20 4.09
CA LYS A 8 -13.52 -7.72 2.71
C LYS A 8 -12.78 -8.74 1.85
N LEU A 9 -11.77 -9.41 2.40
CA LEU A 9 -11.07 -10.52 1.76
C LEU A 9 -12.00 -11.71 1.58
N GLY A 10 -12.86 -11.99 2.58
CA GLY A 10 -13.82 -13.10 2.53
C GLY A 10 -14.98 -12.89 1.54
N SER A 11 -15.25 -11.66 1.11
CA SER A 11 -16.21 -11.40 0.02
C SER A 11 -15.65 -11.71 -1.37
N ASP A 12 -14.33 -11.79 -1.52
CA ASP A 12 -13.69 -12.25 -2.76
C ASP A 12 -13.31 -13.73 -2.67
N SER A 13 -13.54 -14.48 -3.75
CA SER A 13 -13.25 -15.91 -3.79
C SER A 13 -11.78 -16.18 -3.44
N PRO A 14 -11.46 -17.10 -2.50
CA PRO A 14 -10.09 -17.48 -2.16
C PRO A 14 -9.21 -17.87 -3.36
N ALA A 15 -9.82 -18.32 -4.45
CA ALA A 15 -9.14 -18.59 -5.71
C ALA A 15 -8.52 -17.34 -6.34
N ARG A 16 -9.22 -16.20 -6.31
CA ARG A 16 -8.72 -14.93 -6.86
C ARG A 16 -7.54 -14.40 -6.08
N TRP A 17 -7.54 -14.58 -4.76
CA TRP A 17 -6.41 -14.19 -3.92
C TRP A 17 -5.18 -15.02 -4.18
N LYS A 18 -5.33 -16.33 -4.40
CA LYS A 18 -4.21 -17.20 -4.81
C LYS A 18 -3.65 -16.79 -6.18
N GLU A 19 -4.53 -16.47 -7.13
CA GLU A 19 -4.13 -15.99 -8.45
C GLU A 19 -3.39 -14.66 -8.36
N PHE A 20 -3.95 -13.67 -7.65
CA PHE A 20 -3.30 -12.37 -7.42
C PHE A 20 -1.94 -12.54 -6.75
N ALA A 21 -1.86 -13.34 -5.68
CA ALA A 21 -0.62 -13.63 -4.96
C ALA A 21 0.47 -14.20 -5.88
N SER A 22 0.10 -15.08 -6.82
CA SER A 22 1.05 -15.63 -7.80
C SER A 22 1.63 -14.55 -8.74
N VAL A 23 0.84 -13.52 -9.08
CA VAL A 23 1.25 -12.41 -9.95
C VAL A 23 2.17 -11.44 -9.21
N ILE A 24 1.89 -11.15 -7.94
CA ILE A 24 2.69 -10.19 -7.16
C ILE A 24 3.91 -10.82 -6.47
N GLY A 25 4.02 -12.15 -6.49
CA GLY A 25 5.10 -12.90 -5.84
C GLY A 25 4.93 -13.07 -4.34
N TYR A 26 3.69 -13.17 -3.88
CA TYR A 26 3.33 -13.31 -2.46
C TYR A 26 2.86 -14.74 -2.21
N SER A 27 3.07 -15.24 -1.00
CA SER A 27 2.45 -16.49 -0.55
C SER A 27 1.27 -16.14 0.38
N ILE A 28 0.12 -16.77 0.14
CA ILE A 28 -1.06 -16.61 0.99
C ILE A 28 -1.39 -17.97 1.59
N ASN A 29 -1.35 -18.05 2.91
CA ASN A 29 -1.80 -19.20 3.67
C ASN A 29 -3.10 -18.84 4.38
N ILE A 30 -4.20 -19.48 3.97
CA ILE A 30 -5.55 -19.25 4.49
C ILE A 30 -5.90 -20.43 5.40
N THR A 31 -5.79 -20.22 6.72
CA THR A 31 -6.24 -21.16 7.75
C THR A 31 -7.35 -20.51 8.59
N SER A 32 -7.25 -20.51 9.92
CA SER A 32 -8.06 -19.65 10.80
C SER A 32 -7.67 -18.17 10.71
N GLU A 33 -6.49 -17.90 10.17
CA GLU A 33 -5.93 -16.56 9.95
C GLU A 33 -5.38 -16.48 8.52
N ILE A 34 -5.31 -15.27 7.98
CA ILE A 34 -4.71 -15.01 6.67
C ILE A 34 -3.27 -14.56 6.90
N LYS A 35 -2.32 -15.41 6.51
CA LYS A 35 -0.89 -15.08 6.53
C LYS A 35 -0.43 -14.75 5.13
N ILE A 36 0.27 -13.62 5.02
CA ILE A 36 0.76 -13.07 3.76
C ILE A 36 2.26 -12.88 3.89
N GLU A 37 3.05 -13.58 3.09
CA GLU A 37 4.50 -13.31 2.99
C GLU A 37 4.73 -12.20 1.96
N LEU A 38 5.37 -11.13 2.41
CA LEU A 38 5.59 -9.93 1.60
C LEU A 38 6.80 -10.11 0.69
N ASN A 39 6.64 -9.72 -0.58
CA ASN A 39 7.75 -9.65 -1.53
C ASN A 39 8.63 -8.43 -1.24
N PRO A 40 9.92 -8.58 -0.88
CA PRO A 40 10.81 -7.46 -0.58
C PRO A 40 10.98 -6.47 -1.74
N ASP A 41 10.76 -6.90 -2.99
CA ASP A 41 10.88 -6.05 -4.18
C ASP A 41 9.64 -5.15 -4.39
N ARG A 42 8.58 -5.34 -3.60
CA ARG A 42 7.30 -4.62 -3.71
C ARG A 42 6.92 -3.94 -2.37
N PRO A 43 7.73 -2.97 -1.89
CA PRO A 43 7.44 -2.26 -0.66
C PRO A 43 6.14 -1.43 -0.73
N ASP A 44 5.67 -1.11 -1.94
CA ASP A 44 4.38 -0.45 -2.18
C ASP A 44 3.18 -1.25 -1.69
N LEU A 45 3.33 -2.57 -1.49
CA LEU A 45 2.27 -3.48 -1.08
C LEU A 45 2.34 -3.88 0.41
N PHE A 46 3.21 -3.25 1.20
CA PHE A 46 3.43 -3.62 2.61
C PHE A 46 2.34 -3.15 3.57
N SER A 47 1.38 -2.35 3.10
CA SER A 47 0.20 -1.98 3.88
C SER A 47 -1.04 -2.74 3.43
N PHE A 48 -1.94 -3.04 4.35
CA PHE A 48 -3.22 -3.66 3.99
C PHE A 48 -4.04 -2.79 3.02
N ALA A 49 -3.99 -1.46 3.17
CA ALA A 49 -4.70 -0.55 2.29
C ALA A 49 -4.17 -0.60 0.84
N SER A 50 -2.85 -0.64 0.68
CA SER A 50 -2.22 -0.81 -0.64
C SER A 50 -2.51 -2.18 -1.25
N LEU A 51 -2.51 -3.24 -0.44
CA LEU A 51 -2.80 -4.59 -0.89
C LEU A 51 -4.26 -4.74 -1.37
N ASP A 52 -5.22 -4.24 -0.59
CA ASP A 52 -6.64 -4.19 -0.96
C ASP A 52 -6.83 -3.42 -2.27
N LYS A 53 -6.28 -2.20 -2.36
CA LYS A 53 -6.37 -1.39 -3.57
C LYS A 53 -5.77 -2.10 -4.79
N ALA A 54 -4.58 -2.68 -4.64
CA ALA A 54 -3.90 -3.39 -5.74
C ALA A 54 -4.71 -4.59 -6.23
N SER A 55 -5.29 -5.38 -5.32
CA SER A 55 -6.15 -6.52 -5.69
C SER A 55 -7.41 -6.09 -6.45
N ARG A 56 -8.03 -4.99 -6.05
CA ARG A 56 -9.23 -4.46 -6.69
C ARG A 56 -8.94 -3.88 -8.06
N VAL A 57 -7.76 -3.30 -8.25
CA VAL A 57 -7.27 -2.87 -9.57
C VAL A 57 -7.00 -4.10 -10.46
N TYR A 58 -6.35 -5.14 -9.92
CA TYR A 58 -6.12 -6.40 -10.65
C TYR A 58 -7.42 -7.03 -11.14
N CYS A 59 -8.44 -7.08 -10.29
CA CYS A 59 -9.76 -7.62 -10.64
C CYS A 59 -10.60 -6.71 -11.55
N GLY A 60 -10.11 -5.54 -11.94
CA GLY A 60 -10.84 -4.56 -12.75
C GLY A 60 -12.01 -3.87 -12.01
N ILE A 61 -12.09 -4.00 -10.68
CA ILE A 61 -13.13 -3.37 -9.85
C ILE A 61 -12.86 -1.88 -9.68
N LEU A 62 -11.58 -1.51 -9.54
CA LEU A 62 -11.14 -0.12 -9.47
C LEU A 62 -10.28 0.21 -10.69
N PRO A 63 -10.43 1.40 -11.28
CA PRO A 63 -9.46 1.89 -12.25
C PRO A 63 -8.11 2.15 -11.57
N ALA A 64 -7.04 2.03 -12.34
CA ALA A 64 -5.74 2.51 -11.92
C ALA A 64 -5.79 4.04 -11.82
N ASN A 65 -5.80 4.57 -10.60
CA ASN A 65 -5.81 6.01 -10.37
C ASN A 65 -4.40 6.58 -10.50
N ASN A 66 -4.28 7.68 -11.25
CA ASN A 66 -3.08 8.49 -11.28
C ASN A 66 -3.04 9.41 -10.05
N LEU A 67 -1.87 9.50 -9.41
CA LEU A 67 -1.62 10.52 -8.40
C LEU A 67 -1.45 11.87 -9.11
N SER A 68 -2.14 12.89 -8.60
CA SER A 68 -1.88 14.27 -9.01
C SER A 68 -0.86 14.90 -8.08
N PHE A 69 0.20 15.45 -8.65
CA PHE A 69 1.21 16.19 -7.91
C PHE A 69 1.00 17.68 -8.12
N VAL A 70 0.96 18.42 -7.01
CA VAL A 70 0.80 19.87 -7.02
C VAL A 70 1.95 20.49 -6.24
N LYS A 71 2.54 21.57 -6.76
CA LYS A 71 3.59 22.30 -6.06
C LYS A 71 2.97 23.05 -4.87
N THR A 72 3.57 22.88 -3.70
CA THR A 72 3.18 23.59 -2.48
C THR A 72 4.20 24.66 -2.12
N ASN A 73 3.84 25.56 -1.22
CA ASN A 73 4.71 26.64 -0.73
C ASN A 73 5.50 26.26 0.54
N HIS A 74 5.56 24.96 0.88
CA HIS A 74 6.34 24.50 2.04
C HIS A 74 7.82 24.78 1.83
N VAL A 75 8.42 25.48 2.79
CA VAL A 75 9.86 25.73 2.81
C VAL A 75 10.51 24.67 3.68
N VAL A 76 11.37 23.85 3.09
CA VAL A 76 12.18 22.89 3.86
C VAL A 76 13.63 23.35 3.90
N ILE A 77 14.16 23.50 5.12
CA ILE A 77 15.53 23.98 5.36
C ILE A 77 16.41 22.80 5.76
N PHE A 78 17.48 22.57 5.01
CA PHE A 78 18.46 21.55 5.32
C PHE A 78 19.72 22.18 5.92
N ARG A 79 20.18 21.66 7.06
CA ARG A 79 21.41 22.13 7.70
C ARG A 79 22.61 21.37 7.17
N LYS A 80 23.71 22.09 6.91
CA LYS A 80 24.98 21.49 6.44
C LYS A 80 25.51 20.38 7.35
N SER A 81 25.27 20.47 8.66
CA SER A 81 25.66 19.43 9.62
C SER A 81 25.01 18.07 9.36
N ALA A 82 23.83 18.02 8.73
CA ALA A 82 23.16 16.77 8.38
C ALA A 82 23.75 16.10 7.13
N MET A 83 24.53 16.82 6.30
CA MET A 83 25.14 16.27 5.07
C MET A 83 26.08 15.10 5.33
N ASN A 84 26.78 15.12 6.47
CA ASN A 84 27.79 14.11 6.81
C ASN A 84 27.18 12.81 7.36
N LEU A 85 25.89 12.83 7.73
CA LEU A 85 25.20 11.68 8.33
C LEU A 85 24.07 11.16 7.44
N ARG A 86 23.24 12.06 6.90
CA ARG A 86 22.11 11.72 6.04
C ARG A 86 21.86 12.84 5.00
N PRO A 87 22.56 12.81 3.86
CA PRO A 87 22.56 13.92 2.90
C PRO A 87 21.26 14.08 2.10
N TYR A 88 20.37 13.08 2.14
CA TYR A 88 19.15 13.07 1.36
C TYR A 88 17.92 12.99 2.27
N PHE A 89 16.92 13.80 1.94
CA PHE A 89 15.59 13.74 2.52
C PHE A 89 14.58 14.11 1.44
N ALA A 90 13.38 13.55 1.55
CA ALA A 90 12.24 13.89 0.71
C ALA A 90 11.04 14.14 1.61
N VAL A 91 10.24 15.16 1.27
CA VAL A 91 9.00 15.48 1.96
C VAL A 91 7.91 15.64 0.92
N PHE A 92 6.76 15.05 1.19
CA PHE A 92 5.54 15.25 0.44
C PHE A 92 4.40 15.50 1.42
N GLU A 93 3.49 16.36 1.02
CA GLU A 93 2.23 16.58 1.73
C GLU A 93 1.16 15.75 1.01
N ALA A 94 0.52 14.84 1.74
CA ALA A 94 -0.63 14.10 1.25
C ALA A 94 -1.89 14.78 1.76
N THR A 95 -2.71 15.29 0.85
CA THR A 95 -4.04 15.85 1.16
C THR A 95 -5.12 14.88 0.71
N GLY A 96 -6.26 14.91 1.39
CA GLY A 96 -7.36 14.02 1.11
C GLY A 96 -8.38 13.94 2.24
N PRO A 97 -9.45 13.17 2.05
CA PRO A 97 -10.41 12.91 3.11
C PRO A 97 -9.70 12.28 4.32
N LYS A 98 -10.21 12.62 5.51
CA LYS A 98 -9.70 12.09 6.78
C LYS A 98 -9.81 10.57 6.77
N ILE A 99 -8.76 9.91 7.26
CA ILE A 99 -8.78 8.47 7.52
C ILE A 99 -9.51 8.30 8.86
N ASP A 100 -10.69 7.68 8.81
CA ASP A 100 -11.59 7.33 9.91
C ASP A 100 -12.35 8.49 10.61
N GLU A 101 -13.69 8.47 10.45
CA GLU A 101 -14.68 8.67 11.52
C GLU A 101 -15.32 7.31 11.82
#